data_AF-A0AAP5MDA3-F1
#
_entry.id   AF-A0AAP5MDA3-F1
#
_cell.length_a   1.000
_cell.length_b   1.000
_cell.length_c   1.000
_cell.angle_alpha   90.00
_cell.angle_beta   90.00
_cell.angle_gamma   90.00
#
_symmetry.space_group_name_H-M   'P 1'
#
loop_
_entity.id
_entity.type
_entity.pdbx_description
1 polymer ?
#
loop_
_entity_poly.entity_id
_entity_poly.type
_entity_poly.pdbx_seq_one_letter_code
_entity_poly.pdbx_strand_id
1 'polypeptide(L)'
;MRKTQAITITLPHDMIEMVKAKVLAGEYATESEVIRDGLRTLQARDAALEKWLLEEVVKSYDECAADETIGVPAEQVMARIRSQYHKRTTGE
;
A
#
# COMPACT_ATOMS: atom_id res chain seq x y z
N MET A 1 22.42 13.04 -25.55
CA MET A 1 21.83 11.70 -25.32
C MET A 1 20.34 11.84 -25.03
N ARG A 2 19.49 11.01 -25.63
CA ARG A 2 18.04 11.00 -25.36
C ARG A 2 17.79 10.32 -24.00
N LYS A 3 16.96 10.91 -23.13
CA LYS A 3 16.58 10.33 -21.82
C LYS A 3 15.37 9.38 -21.89
N THR A 4 14.88 9.08 -23.10
CA THR A 4 13.68 8.27 -23.33
C THR A 4 13.89 7.26 -24.46
N GLN A 5 13.46 6.02 -24.20
CA GLN A 5 13.44 4.90 -25.14
C GLN A 5 12.00 4.42 -25.31
N ALA A 6 11.59 4.18 -26.56
CA ALA A 6 10.28 3.60 -26.84
C ALA A 6 10.33 2.08 -26.63
N ILE A 7 9.29 1.54 -26.01
CA ILE A 7 9.10 0.09 -25.83
C ILE A 7 7.70 -0.27 -26.35
N THR A 8 7.57 -1.47 -26.91
CA THR A 8 6.27 -2.02 -27.29
C THR A 8 5.80 -2.94 -26.18
N ILE A 9 4.58 -2.73 -25.69
CA ILE A 9 3.94 -3.55 -24.67
C ILE A 9 2.59 -4.04 -25.17
N THR A 10 2.20 -5.24 -24.76
CA THR A 10 0.86 -5.77 -25.02
C THR A 10 0.01 -5.53 -23.79
N LEU A 11 -1.13 -4.88 -23.98
CA LEU A 11 -2.11 -4.63 -22.92
C LEU A 11 -3.41 -5.38 -23.24
N PRO A 12 -4.13 -5.89 -22.22
CA PRO A 12 -5.52 -6.30 -22.36
C PRO A 12 -6.40 -5.22 -23.00
N HIS A 13 -7.41 -5.61 -23.78
CA HIS A 13 -8.24 -4.65 -24.52
C HIS A 13 -8.94 -3.64 -23.61
N ASP A 14 -9.43 -4.07 -22.45
CA ASP A 14 -10.03 -3.21 -21.44
C ASP A 14 -9.05 -2.13 -20.92
N MET A 15 -7.79 -2.49 -20.71
CA MET A 15 -6.76 -1.52 -20.31
C MET A 15 -6.42 -0.54 -21.43
N ILE A 16 -6.42 -0.98 -22.69
CA ILE A 16 -6.23 -0.10 -23.85
C ILE A 16 -7.35 0.94 -23.90
N GLU A 17 -8.61 0.51 -23.76
CA GLU A 17 -9.76 1.41 -23.77
C GLU A 17 -9.74 2.39 -22.58
N MET A 18 -9.31 1.94 -21.40
CA MET A 18 -9.09 2.82 -20.25
C MET A 18 -8.06 3.91 -20.56
N VAL A 19 -6.91 3.57 -21.15
CA VAL A 19 -5.86 4.53 -21.49
C VAL A 19 -6.35 5.54 -22.52
N LYS A 20 -7.04 5.08 -23.57
CA LYS A 20 -7.63 5.96 -24.60
C LYS A 20 -8.67 6.90 -24.00
N ALA A 21 -9.55 6.40 -23.12
CA ALA A 21 -10.59 7.21 -22.49
C ALA A 21 -9.99 8.38 -21.69
N LYS A 22 -8.87 8.15 -20.99
CA LYS A 22 -8.16 9.19 -20.25
C LYS A 22 -7.58 10.29 -21.13
N VAL A 23 -7.04 9.93 -22.29
CA VAL A 23 -6.55 10.91 -23.27
C VAL A 23 -7.71 11.66 -23.93
N LEU A 24 -8.78 10.96 -24.30
CA LEU A 24 -10.00 11.56 -24.88
C LEU A 24 -10.69 12.54 -23.92
N ALA A 25 -10.67 12.24 -22.61
CA ALA A 25 -11.17 13.13 -21.57
C ALA A 25 -10.28 14.37 -21.35
N GLY A 26 -9.09 14.43 -21.96
CA GLY A 26 -8.14 15.51 -21.79
C GLY A 26 -7.38 15.47 -20.46
N GLU A 27 -7.47 14.37 -19.69
CA GLU A 27 -6.69 14.20 -18.45
C GLU A 27 -5.18 14.09 -18.76
N TYR A 28 -4.83 13.55 -19.93
CA TYR A 28 -3.44 13.34 -20.38
C TYR A 28 -3.31 13.72 -21.86
N ALA A 29 -2.14 14.21 -22.28
CA ALA A 29 -1.92 14.57 -23.68
C ALA A 29 -1.64 13.36 -24.57
N THR A 30 -1.10 12.27 -24.00
CA THR A 30 -0.75 11.05 -24.75
C THR A 30 -0.92 9.79 -23.90
N GLU A 31 -1.06 8.64 -24.56
CA GLU A 31 -1.09 7.33 -23.91
C GLU A 31 0.22 7.06 -23.14
N SER A 32 1.34 7.53 -23.68
CA SER A 32 2.65 7.42 -23.03
C SER A 32 2.74 8.21 -21.72
N GLU A 33 1.94 9.26 -21.54
CA GLU A 33 1.85 9.97 -20.26
C GLU A 33 1.05 9.19 -19.24
N VAL A 34 -0.09 8.60 -19.63
CA VAL A 34 -0.89 7.74 -18.76
C VAL A 34 -0.04 6.61 -18.19
N ILE A 35 0.72 5.92 -19.05
CA ILE A 35 1.55 4.80 -18.62
C ILE A 35 2.71 5.27 -17.72
N ARG A 36 3.39 6.37 -18.07
CA ARG A 36 4.47 6.91 -17.22
C ARG A 36 3.97 7.33 -15.85
N ASP A 37 2.80 7.96 -15.78
CA ASP A 37 2.21 8.38 -14.51
C ASP A 37 1.80 7.17 -13.66
N GLY A 38 1.19 6.16 -14.27
CA GLY A 38 0.90 4.88 -13.62
C GLY A 38 2.15 4.22 -13.03
N LEU A 39 3.27 4.20 -13.79
CA LEU A 39 4.53 3.64 -13.32
C LEU A 39 5.14 4.44 -12.14
N ARG A 40 5.05 5.78 -12.17
CA ARG A 40 5.51 6.60 -11.03
C ARG A 40 4.67 6.38 -9.78
N THR A 41 3.36 6.25 -9.95
CA THR A 41 2.44 5.97 -8.85
C THR A 41 2.74 4.61 -8.22
N LEU A 42 2.99 3.58 -9.05
CA LEU A 42 3.42 2.27 -8.57
C LEU A 42 4.74 2.36 -7.78
N GLN A 43 5.74 3.05 -8.33
CA GLN A 43 7.02 3.25 -7.66
C GLN A 43 6.87 3.96 -6.30
N ALA A 44 6.07 5.01 -6.24
CA ALA A 44 5.84 5.76 -5.00
C ALA A 44 5.14 4.91 -3.94
N ARG A 45 4.16 4.09 -4.35
CA ARG A 45 3.49 3.14 -3.46
C ARG A 45 4.46 2.10 -2.91
N ASP A 46 5.28 1.50 -3.77
CA ASP A 46 6.21 0.46 -3.37
C ASP A 46 7.29 1.01 -2.42
N ALA A 47 7.83 2.21 -2.70
CA ALA A 47 8.78 2.88 -1.83
C ALA A 47 8.17 3.23 -0.45
N ALA A 48 6.92 3.67 -0.41
CA ALA A 48 6.22 3.95 0.84
C ALA A 48 6.02 2.66 1.67
N LEU A 49 5.66 1.56 1.02
CA LEU A 49 5.51 0.26 1.67
C LEU A 49 6.84 -0.26 2.22
N GLU A 50 7.91 -0.22 1.41
CA GLU A 50 9.24 -0.66 1.83
C GLU A 50 9.76 0.16 3.02
N LYS A 51 9.60 1.49 2.96
CA LYS A 51 9.94 2.38 4.07
C LYS A 51 9.20 2.00 5.35
N TRP A 52 7.88 1.80 5.27
CA TRP A 52 7.07 1.40 6.42
C TRP A 52 7.51 0.05 7.00
N LEU A 53 7.81 -0.93 6.15
CA LEU A 53 8.30 -2.23 6.59
C LEU A 53 9.63 -2.11 7.35
N LEU A 54 10.58 -1.35 6.82
CA LEU A 54 11.90 -1.21 7.43
C LEU A 54 11.86 -0.35 8.71
N GLU A 55 11.15 0.77 8.68
CA GLU A 55 11.20 1.76 9.76
C GLU A 55 10.25 1.45 10.92
N GLU A 56 9.10 0.82 10.64
CA GLU A 56 8.12 0.48 11.68
C GLU A 56 8.16 -1.01 12.00
N VAL A 57 7.95 -1.89 11.02
CA VAL A 57 7.75 -3.31 11.30
C VAL A 57 9.02 -3.99 11.81
N VAL A 58 10.13 -3.87 11.07
CA VAL A 58 11.41 -4.48 11.47
C VAL A 58 11.89 -3.88 12.79
N LYS A 59 11.80 -2.56 12.93
CA LYS A 59 12.17 -1.89 14.18
C LYS A 59 11.35 -2.36 15.38
N SER A 60 10.02 -2.42 15.27
CA SER A 60 9.16 -2.93 16.36
C SER A 60 9.45 -4.39 16.69
N TYR A 61 9.79 -5.21 15.69
CA TYR A 61 10.21 -6.59 15.91
C TYR A 61 11.53 -6.64 16.69
N ASP A 62 12.55 -5.89 16.26
CA ASP A 62 13.86 -5.86 16.92
C ASP A 62 13.74 -5.35 18.37
N GLU A 63 12.90 -4.34 18.61
CA GLU A 63 12.60 -3.85 19.97
C GLU A 63 11.95 -4.94 20.83
N CYS A 64 10.91 -5.63 20.32
CA CYS A 64 10.28 -6.74 21.04
C CYS A 64 11.23 -7.92 21.28
N ALA A 65 12.12 -8.21 20.32
CA ALA A 65 13.09 -9.28 20.43
C ALA A 65 14.20 -8.96 21.44
N ALA A 66 14.55 -7.68 21.59
CA ALA A 66 15.52 -7.21 22.56
C ALA A 66 14.95 -7.05 23.98
N ASP A 67 13.65 -6.76 24.11
CA ASP A 67 12.97 -6.59 25.40
C ASP A 67 11.60 -7.28 25.40
N GLU A 68 11.57 -8.47 26.02
CA GLU A 68 10.36 -9.29 26.17
C GLU A 68 9.26 -8.62 27.01
N THR A 69 9.57 -7.57 27.77
CA THR A 69 8.61 -6.84 28.61
C THR A 69 7.75 -5.84 27.83
N ILE A 70 8.13 -5.51 26.59
CA ILE A 70 7.36 -4.65 25.68
C ILE A 70 6.05 -5.35 25.24
N GLY A 71 6.07 -6.68 25.19
CA GLY A 71 4.91 -7.48 24.80
C GLY A 71 3.83 -7.53 25.88
N VAL A 72 2.56 -7.51 25.47
CA VAL A 72 1.43 -7.82 26.37
C VAL A 72 1.10 -9.30 26.24
N PRO A 73 1.03 -10.07 27.34
CA PRO A 73 0.65 -11.47 27.29
C PRO A 73 -0.71 -11.69 26.62
N ALA A 74 -0.78 -12.68 25.74
CA ALA A 74 -1.98 -12.96 24.93
C ALA A 74 -3.25 -13.13 25.78
N GLU A 75 -3.13 -13.74 26.96
CA GLU A 75 -4.24 -13.91 27.89
C GLU A 75 -4.82 -12.57 28.37
N GLN A 76 -3.98 -11.58 28.66
CA GLN A 76 -4.41 -10.24 29.07
C GLN A 76 -5.08 -9.50 27.91
N VAL A 77 -4.54 -9.62 26.69
CA VAL A 77 -5.16 -9.07 25.47
C VAL A 77 -6.56 -9.65 25.27
N MET A 78 -6.69 -10.98 25.34
CA MET A 78 -7.96 -11.68 25.15
C MET A 78 -8.97 -11.40 26.27
N ALA A 79 -8.51 -11.24 27.52
CA ALA A 79 -9.36 -10.80 28.62
C ALA A 79 -9.92 -9.39 28.37
N ARG A 80 -9.07 -8.46 27.90
CA ARG A 80 -9.49 -7.08 27.59
C ARG A 80 -10.49 -7.04 26.42
N ILE A 81 -10.25 -7.78 25.34
CA ILE A 81 -11.16 -7.88 24.20
C ILE A 81 -12.52 -8.42 24.64
N ARG A 82 -12.55 -9.52 25.40
CA ARG A 82 -13.79 -10.11 25.91
C ARG A 82 -14.56 -9.17 26.83
N SER A 83 -13.87 -8.45 27.72
CA SER A 83 -14.50 -7.44 28.59
C SER A 83 -15.14 -6.32 27.77
N GLN A 84 -14.46 -5.80 26.75
CA GLN A 84 -15.02 -4.75 25.88
C GLN A 84 -16.19 -5.26 25.03
N TYR A 85 -16.12 -6.50 24.55
CA TYR A 85 -17.22 -7.13 23.86
C TYR A 85 -18.45 -7.27 24.77
N HIS A 86 -18.28 -7.77 25.99
CA HIS A 86 -19.36 -7.87 26.98
C HIS A 86 -20.00 -6.52 27.32
N LYS A 87 -19.20 -5.46 27.51
CA LYS A 87 -19.74 -4.11 27.74
C LYS A 87 -20.58 -3.59 26.57
N ARG A 88 -20.24 -3.99 25.33
CA ARG A 88 -20.98 -3.61 24.12
C ARG A 88 -22.24 -4.44 23.91
N THR A 89 -22.22 -5.72 24.25
CA THR A 89 -23.36 -6.62 24.05
C THR A 89 -24.35 -6.62 25.20
N THR A 90 -23.88 -6.31 26.41
CA THR A 90 -24.65 -6.34 27.65
C THR A 90 -24.83 -4.92 28.17
N GLY A 91 -25.29 -4.01 27.30
CA GLY A 91 -25.45 -2.59 27.62
C GLY A 91 -26.36 -2.35 28.84
N GLU A 92 -25.77 -1.81 29.89
CA GLU A 92 -26.30 -0.62 30.57
C GLU A 92 -25.73 0.62 29.88
#